data_AF-A0A521VPE9-F1
#
_entry.id   AF-A0A521VPE9-F1
#
_cell.length_a   1.000
_cell.length_b   1.000
_cell.length_c   1.000
_cell.angle_alpha   90.00
_cell.angle_beta   90.00
_cell.angle_gamma   90.00
#
_symmetry.space_group_name_H-M   'P 1'
#
loop_
_entity.id
_entity.type
_entity.pdbx_description
1 polymer ?
#
loop_
_entity_poly.entity_id
_entity_poly.type
_entity_poly.pdbx_seq_one_letter_code
_entity_poly.pdbx_strand_id
1 'polypeptide(L)'
;MKTLSLLLGIIAFSTALFSQSRQEISGNRAFSSPVHIQGMVTNTGGQSVGNVTLIVLPDSITFLSELSGSFDVTLELQDNVPHQLYVEKDGDLLSGISTFGLLLIFNRMMEHILGNLPLASPYQIVAADLNGDGAVTIFDLLLLRKHLLFLDLTDTVKLWHFVKAGCDPIAGPANCPLDYVETFTTDSTMTGLQIIGISISDLLN
;
A
#
# COMPACT_ATOMS: atom_id res chain seq x y z
N MET A 1 91.10 9.59 -24.61
CA MET A 1 90.29 9.04 -23.48
C MET A 1 88.83 9.44 -23.70
N LYS A 2 87.94 8.44 -23.85
CA LYS A 2 86.45 8.46 -23.92
C LYS A 2 85.81 9.12 -25.17
N THR A 3 85.61 8.40 -26.30
CA THR A 3 84.44 7.58 -26.75
C THR A 3 83.21 8.40 -27.20
N LEU A 4 82.90 8.56 -28.51
CA LEU A 4 82.01 7.74 -29.41
C LEU A 4 80.53 7.72 -28.95
N SER A 5 79.44 7.87 -29.74
CA SER A 5 79.20 7.77 -31.19
C SER A 5 77.89 8.49 -31.63
N LEU A 6 77.77 8.70 -32.95
CA LEU A 6 76.55 8.93 -33.77
C LEU A 6 75.37 7.99 -33.43
N LEU A 7 74.11 8.42 -33.69
CA LEU A 7 73.28 7.90 -34.80
C LEU A 7 71.93 8.63 -35.04
N LEU A 8 71.57 8.70 -36.32
CA LEU A 8 70.30 9.04 -36.97
C LEU A 8 69.09 8.22 -36.48
N GLY A 9 67.87 8.73 -36.66
CA GLY A 9 66.65 7.92 -36.60
C GLY A 9 65.34 8.66 -36.88
N ILE A 10 64.87 8.57 -38.11
CA ILE A 10 63.51 8.90 -38.59
C ILE A 10 62.50 7.92 -37.94
N ILE A 11 61.24 8.33 -37.75
CA ILE A 11 59.99 7.61 -38.13
C ILE A 11 58.78 8.26 -37.46
N ALA A 12 57.82 8.65 -38.29
CA ALA A 12 56.46 9.05 -37.94
C ALA A 12 55.64 7.83 -37.46
N PHE A 13 54.73 8.00 -36.51
CA PHE A 13 53.66 7.02 -36.31
C PHE A 13 52.37 7.69 -35.81
N SER A 14 51.43 7.85 -36.75
CA SER A 14 50.01 8.01 -36.52
C SER A 14 49.46 6.69 -35.99
N THR A 15 48.79 6.68 -34.83
CA THR A 15 47.91 5.56 -34.44
C THR A 15 46.66 6.05 -33.72
N ALA A 16 45.55 5.87 -34.43
CA ALA A 16 44.16 5.62 -34.04
C ALA A 16 43.72 5.86 -32.58
N LEU A 17 42.64 6.65 -32.45
CA LEU A 17 41.66 6.54 -31.36
C LEU A 17 41.21 5.08 -31.24
N PHE A 18 41.55 4.44 -30.12
CA PHE A 18 40.87 3.23 -29.68
C PHE A 18 39.74 3.63 -28.73
N SER A 19 38.51 3.64 -29.25
CA SER A 19 37.31 3.55 -28.41
C SER A 19 37.38 2.22 -27.67
N GLN A 20 37.61 2.24 -26.36
CA GLN A 20 37.57 1.00 -25.58
C GLN A 20 36.14 0.46 -25.59
N SER A 21 36.04 -0.70 -26.23
CA SER A 21 34.89 -1.57 -26.34
C SER A 21 34.31 -1.93 -24.98
N ARG A 22 32.98 -1.79 -24.89
CA ARG A 22 32.08 -2.38 -23.91
C ARG A 22 32.41 -3.87 -23.71
N GLN A 23 33.00 -4.24 -22.58
CA GLN A 23 32.99 -5.63 -22.14
C GLN A 23 31.63 -5.92 -21.51
N GLU A 24 30.78 -6.60 -22.29
CA GLU A 24 29.61 -7.29 -21.77
C GLU A 24 30.08 -8.46 -20.91
N ILE A 25 30.19 -8.22 -19.61
CA ILE A 25 30.16 -9.31 -18.63
C ILE A 25 28.68 -9.65 -18.48
N SER A 26 28.29 -10.77 -19.09
CA SER A 26 27.02 -11.49 -18.87
C SER A 26 26.93 -11.96 -17.41
N GLY A 27 26.78 -11.01 -16.50
CA GLY A 27 26.08 -11.20 -15.24
C GLY A 27 24.68 -10.67 -15.47
N ASN A 28 23.67 -11.42 -15.04
CA ASN A 28 22.28 -11.00 -15.01
C ASN A 28 22.17 -9.73 -14.14
N ARG A 29 22.46 -8.55 -14.72
CA ARG A 29 22.23 -7.29 -14.04
C ARG A 29 20.72 -7.13 -14.05
N ALA A 30 20.10 -7.26 -12.88
CA ALA A 30 18.76 -6.75 -12.69
C ALA A 30 18.80 -5.28 -13.10
N PHE A 31 18.21 -4.96 -14.24
CA PHE A 31 17.98 -3.58 -14.63
C PHE A 31 16.93 -3.04 -13.65
N SER A 32 17.18 -1.85 -13.11
CA SER A 32 16.20 -1.13 -12.31
C SER A 32 15.89 0.19 -12.98
N SER A 33 14.63 0.60 -12.89
CA SER A 33 14.18 1.92 -13.33
C SER A 33 13.47 2.65 -12.19
N PRO A 34 13.60 3.98 -12.12
CA PRO A 34 12.89 4.78 -11.14
C PRO A 34 11.39 4.78 -11.44
N VAL A 35 10.59 4.42 -10.44
CA VAL A 35 9.13 4.52 -10.46
C VAL A 35 8.69 5.55 -9.43
N HIS A 36 7.91 6.52 -9.90
CA HIS A 36 7.29 7.53 -9.03
C HIS A 36 5.90 7.05 -8.61
N ILE A 37 5.69 6.97 -7.30
CA ILE A 37 4.45 6.55 -6.65
C ILE A 37 3.96 7.69 -5.77
N GLN A 38 2.80 8.22 -6.11
CA GLN A 38 2.20 9.37 -5.44
C GLN A 38 0.69 9.18 -5.27
N GLY A 39 0.19 9.54 -4.08
CA GLY A 39 -1.24 9.49 -3.80
C GLY A 39 -1.64 10.02 -2.43
N MET A 40 -2.88 9.71 -2.07
CA MET A 40 -3.54 10.12 -0.85
C MET A 40 -4.37 8.97 -0.28
N VAL A 41 -4.34 8.82 1.04
CA VAL A 41 -5.22 7.93 1.79
C VAL A 41 -6.22 8.76 2.60
N THR A 42 -7.51 8.49 2.40
CA THR A 42 -8.63 9.12 3.13
C THR A 42 -9.55 8.08 3.74
N ASN A 43 -10.36 8.44 4.73
CA ASN A 43 -11.48 7.61 5.17
C ASN A 43 -12.72 7.81 4.28
N THR A 44 -13.80 7.10 4.60
CA THR A 44 -15.07 7.17 3.86
C THR A 44 -15.72 8.55 3.90
N GLY A 45 -15.41 9.35 4.93
CA GLY A 45 -15.82 10.74 5.09
C GLY A 45 -14.90 11.76 4.41
N GLY A 46 -13.87 11.31 3.69
CA GLY A 46 -12.91 12.17 2.99
C GLY A 46 -11.84 12.82 3.89
N GLN A 47 -11.74 12.41 5.15
CA GLN A 47 -10.70 12.88 6.07
C GLN A 47 -9.41 12.10 5.83
N SER A 48 -8.27 12.79 5.89
CA SER A 48 -6.95 12.18 5.76
C SER A 48 -6.69 11.07 6.78
N VAL A 49 -6.14 9.95 6.31
CA VAL A 49 -5.68 8.85 7.17
C VAL A 49 -4.16 8.75 7.04
N GLY A 50 -3.44 9.23 8.05
CA GLY A 50 -1.98 9.18 8.08
C GLY A 50 -1.40 7.90 8.68
N ASN A 51 -0.08 7.74 8.61
CA ASN A 51 0.65 6.56 9.09
C ASN A 51 0.07 5.25 8.54
N VAL A 52 -0.15 5.20 7.23
CA VAL A 52 -0.50 3.98 6.49
C VAL A 52 0.80 3.41 5.94
N THR A 53 1.03 2.12 6.14
CA THR A 53 2.19 1.41 5.60
C THR A 53 1.88 1.01 4.17
N LEU A 54 2.76 1.40 3.25
CA LEU A 54 2.73 1.01 1.85
C LEU A 54 3.86 0.01 1.61
N ILE A 55 3.54 -1.11 0.99
CA ILE A 55 4.47 -2.22 0.76
C ILE A 55 4.51 -2.53 -0.74
N VAL A 56 5.70 -2.52 -1.32
CA VAL A 56 5.94 -2.88 -2.71
C VAL A 56 6.59 -4.25 -2.78
N LEU A 57 5.90 -5.21 -3.38
CA LEU A 57 6.40 -6.56 -3.69
C LEU A 57 6.82 -6.64 -5.16
N PRO A 58 7.81 -7.49 -5.52
CA PRO A 58 8.48 -8.48 -4.66
C PRO A 58 9.63 -7.93 -3.82
N ASP A 59 10.12 -6.72 -4.09
CA ASP A 59 11.29 -6.12 -3.42
C ASP A 59 11.09 -5.91 -1.90
N SER A 60 9.86 -6.05 -1.40
CA SER A 60 9.48 -5.91 0.01
C SER A 60 9.88 -4.54 0.57
N ILE A 61 9.79 -3.52 -0.27
CA ILE A 61 10.08 -2.14 0.10
C ILE A 61 8.89 -1.59 0.85
N THR A 62 9.12 -1.05 2.04
CA THR A 62 8.08 -0.48 2.90
C THR A 62 8.31 1.00 3.13
N PHE A 63 7.26 1.82 3.03
CA PHE A 63 7.29 3.23 3.39
C PHE A 63 5.96 3.66 4.03
N LEU A 64 5.97 4.76 4.77
CA LEU A 64 4.78 5.28 5.45
C LEU A 64 4.21 6.48 4.69
N SER A 65 2.88 6.59 4.67
CA SER A 65 2.23 7.86 4.35
C SER A 65 2.51 8.89 5.45
N GLU A 66 2.50 10.17 5.08
CA GLU A 66 2.54 11.28 6.02
C GLU A 66 1.29 11.30 6.93
N LEU A 67 1.30 12.14 7.97
CA LEU A 67 0.13 12.35 8.84
C LEU A 67 -1.09 12.91 8.10
N SER A 68 -0.85 13.64 7.01
CA SER A 68 -1.85 14.13 6.06
C SER A 68 -2.44 13.04 5.16
N GLY A 69 -1.96 11.79 5.25
CA GLY A 69 -2.36 10.68 4.37
C GLY A 69 -1.72 10.72 2.99
N SER A 70 -0.96 11.77 2.65
CA SER A 70 -0.20 11.85 1.41
C SER A 70 1.01 10.93 1.43
N PHE A 71 1.35 10.39 0.26
CA PHE A 71 2.61 9.71 0.03
C PHE A 71 3.15 10.12 -1.34
N ASP A 72 4.46 10.32 -1.41
CA ASP A 72 5.18 10.71 -2.62
C ASP A 72 6.59 10.13 -2.52
N VAL A 73 6.88 9.11 -3.34
CA VAL A 73 8.16 8.39 -3.28
C VAL A 73 8.62 8.02 -4.69
N THR A 74 9.93 8.07 -4.90
CA THR A 74 10.58 7.50 -6.08
C THR A 74 11.38 6.28 -5.66
N LEU A 75 11.08 5.13 -6.25
CA LEU A 75 11.71 3.83 -5.93
C LEU A 75 12.47 3.31 -7.14
N GLU A 76 13.64 2.73 -6.92
CA GLU A 76 14.38 1.99 -7.95
C GLU A 76 13.91 0.53 -7.94
N LEU A 77 13.12 0.15 -8.94
CA LEU A 77 12.46 -1.16 -8.99
C LEU A 77 12.95 -1.98 -10.17
N GLN A 78 12.92 -3.30 -10.04
CA GLN A 78 13.38 -4.20 -11.11
C GLN A 78 12.53 -4.08 -12.38
N ASP A 79 13.18 -3.94 -13.53
CA ASP A 79 12.54 -3.89 -14.85
C ASP A 79 12.00 -5.24 -15.30
N ASN A 80 10.95 -5.19 -16.14
CA ASN A 80 10.29 -6.36 -16.74
C ASN A 80 9.74 -7.37 -15.72
N VAL A 81 9.49 -6.93 -14.48
CA VAL A 81 8.83 -7.71 -13.43
C VAL A 81 7.58 -6.93 -13.00
N PRO A 82 6.41 -7.59 -12.89
CA PRO A 82 5.24 -6.94 -12.31
C PRO A 82 5.46 -6.71 -10.82
N HIS A 83 5.20 -5.49 -10.38
CA HIS A 83 5.22 -5.05 -8.99
C HIS A 83 3.81 -4.96 -8.45
N GLN A 84 3.67 -5.09 -7.13
CA GLN A 84 2.38 -4.96 -6.44
C GLN A 84 2.52 -4.01 -5.26
N LEU A 85 1.66 -3.00 -5.22
CA LEU A 85 1.53 -2.07 -4.10
C LEU A 85 0.39 -2.53 -3.20
N TYR A 86 0.73 -2.86 -1.96
CA TYR A 86 -0.20 -3.13 -0.87
C TYR A 86 -0.22 -1.98 0.10
N VAL A 87 -1.32 -1.86 0.84
CA VAL A 87 -1.45 -0.93 1.95
C VAL A 87 -1.99 -1.65 3.17
N GLU A 88 -1.45 -1.30 4.33
CA GLU A 88 -1.90 -1.79 5.61
C GLU A 88 -1.79 -0.70 6.67
N LYS A 89 -2.50 -0.88 7.77
CA LYS A 89 -2.42 0.03 8.90
C LYS A 89 -2.55 -0.75 10.19
N ASP A 90 -1.49 -0.68 10.99
CA ASP A 90 -1.45 -1.24 12.33
C ASP A 90 -2.33 -0.46 13.30
N GLY A 91 -2.75 -1.13 14.37
CA GLY A 91 -3.45 -0.53 15.50
C GLY A 91 -4.25 -1.55 16.28
N ASP A 92 -5.22 -1.05 17.03
CA ASP A 92 -6.28 -1.86 17.66
C ASP A 92 -7.65 -1.43 17.13
N LEU A 93 -8.63 -2.35 17.16
CA LEU A 93 -9.99 -2.13 16.64
C LEU A 93 -10.65 -0.86 17.19
N LEU A 94 -10.37 -0.53 18.44
CA LEU A 94 -11.03 0.57 19.17
C LEU A 94 -10.19 1.86 19.22
N SER A 95 -9.07 1.90 18.48
CA SER A 95 -8.15 3.03 18.47
C SER A 95 -8.86 4.31 18.03
N GLY A 96 -8.78 5.36 18.86
CA GLY A 96 -9.40 6.65 18.57
C GLY A 96 -10.92 6.72 18.79
N ILE A 97 -11.55 5.65 19.29
CA ILE A 97 -13.00 5.62 19.54
C ILE A 97 -13.29 5.90 21.02
N SER A 98 -14.14 6.89 21.28
CA SER A 98 -14.60 7.19 22.65
C SER A 98 -15.56 6.12 23.17
N THR A 99 -15.70 5.99 24.50
CA THR A 99 -16.67 5.07 25.11
C THR A 99 -18.10 5.30 24.61
N PHE A 100 -18.49 6.55 24.41
CA PHE A 100 -19.79 6.89 23.82
C PHE A 100 -19.88 6.46 22.34
N GLY A 101 -18.81 6.64 21.57
CA GLY A 101 -18.71 6.15 20.20
C GLY A 101 -18.89 4.64 20.10
N LEU A 102 -18.26 3.87 21.01
CA LEU A 102 -18.42 2.41 21.05
C LEU A 102 -19.86 1.99 21.32
N LEU A 103 -20.56 2.70 22.21
CA LEU A 103 -21.99 2.46 22.45
C LEU A 103 -22.84 2.75 21.20
N LEU A 104 -22.53 3.82 20.47
CA LEU A 104 -23.22 4.14 19.22
C LEU A 104 -22.98 3.08 18.14
N ILE A 105 -21.73 2.66 17.95
CA ILE A 105 -21.36 1.58 17.01
C ILE A 105 -22.16 0.31 17.34
N PHE A 106 -22.12 -0.11 18.61
CA PHE A 106 -22.84 -1.29 19.08
C PHE A 106 -24.34 -1.19 18.81
N ASN A 107 -24.96 -0.05 19.14
CA ASN A 107 -26.39 0.17 18.90
C ASN A 107 -26.75 0.14 17.41
N ARG A 108 -25.96 0.79 16.55
CA ARG A 108 -26.20 0.81 15.10
C ARG A 108 -26.12 -0.57 14.47
N MET A 109 -25.10 -1.35 14.83
CA MET A 109 -24.97 -2.75 14.39
C MET A 109 -26.17 -3.58 14.87
N MET A 110 -26.60 -3.41 16.13
CA MET A 110 -27.75 -4.12 16.67
C MET A 110 -29.05 -3.75 15.94
N GLU A 111 -29.29 -2.46 15.68
CA GLU A 111 -30.48 -2.02 14.94
C GLU A 111 -30.50 -2.55 13.50
N HIS A 112 -29.33 -2.64 12.86
CA HIS A 112 -29.19 -3.26 11.54
C HIS A 112 -29.53 -4.76 11.57
N ILE A 113 -28.95 -5.50 12.50
CA ILE A 113 -29.18 -6.95 12.66
C ILE A 113 -30.66 -7.25 12.94
N LEU A 114 -31.32 -6.39 13.74
CA LEU A 114 -32.76 -6.52 14.03
C LEU A 114 -33.66 -6.05 12.88
N GLY A 115 -33.10 -5.45 11.83
CA GLY A 115 -33.86 -4.91 10.69
C GLY A 115 -34.59 -3.59 10.99
N ASN A 116 -34.28 -2.94 12.11
CA ASN A 116 -34.91 -1.68 12.51
C ASN A 116 -34.31 -0.47 11.78
N LEU A 117 -32.99 -0.47 11.57
CA LEU A 117 -32.27 0.59 10.88
C LEU A 117 -31.14 -0.01 10.04
N PRO A 118 -31.22 -0.01 8.70
CA PRO A 118 -30.14 -0.50 7.87
C PRO A 118 -28.90 0.41 7.98
N LEU A 119 -27.70 -0.19 7.88
CA LEU A 119 -26.47 0.57 7.64
C LEU A 119 -26.58 1.30 6.30
N ALA A 120 -26.21 2.57 6.29
CA ALA A 120 -26.59 3.50 5.23
C ALA A 120 -25.67 3.43 4.01
N SER A 121 -24.48 2.82 4.13
CA SER A 121 -23.51 2.72 3.05
C SER A 121 -22.84 1.35 2.95
N PRO A 122 -22.38 0.95 1.75
CA PRO A 122 -21.51 -0.20 1.55
C PRO A 122 -20.29 -0.22 2.48
N TYR A 123 -19.70 0.95 2.73
CA TYR A 123 -18.55 1.07 3.61
C TYR A 123 -18.88 0.73 5.07
N GLN A 124 -20.07 1.12 5.55
CA GLN A 124 -20.53 0.78 6.90
C GLN A 124 -20.77 -0.72 7.06
N ILE A 125 -21.25 -1.39 6.00
CA ILE A 125 -21.42 -2.85 6.00
C ILE A 125 -20.06 -3.54 6.15
N VAL A 126 -19.07 -3.14 5.36
CA VAL A 126 -17.70 -3.67 5.47
C VAL A 126 -17.07 -3.35 6.82
N ALA A 127 -17.27 -2.14 7.34
CA ALA A 127 -16.76 -1.74 8.65
C ALA A 127 -17.37 -2.55 9.82
N ALA A 128 -18.58 -3.08 9.63
CA ALA A 128 -19.31 -3.85 10.64
C ALA A 128 -19.09 -5.37 10.55
N ASP A 129 -18.57 -5.88 9.43
CA ASP A 129 -18.21 -7.27 9.19
C ASP A 129 -16.80 -7.54 9.73
N LEU A 130 -16.70 -7.85 11.03
CA LEU A 130 -15.42 -7.94 11.74
C LEU A 130 -14.68 -9.25 11.46
N ASN A 131 -15.40 -10.32 11.13
CA ASN A 131 -14.80 -11.59 10.75
C ASN A 131 -14.55 -11.71 9.23
N GLY A 132 -15.06 -10.77 8.43
CA GLY A 132 -14.84 -10.71 6.99
C GLY A 132 -15.58 -11.79 6.21
N ASP A 133 -16.72 -12.27 6.70
CA ASP A 133 -17.49 -13.35 6.05
C ASP A 133 -18.52 -12.85 5.01
N GLY A 134 -18.65 -11.53 4.87
CA GLY A 134 -19.55 -10.87 3.94
C GLY A 134 -20.93 -10.57 4.52
N ALA A 135 -21.19 -10.83 5.80
CA ALA A 135 -22.47 -10.56 6.45
C ALA A 135 -22.30 -9.89 7.82
N VAL A 136 -23.14 -8.90 8.12
CA VAL A 136 -23.17 -8.26 9.44
C VAL A 136 -24.14 -9.03 10.34
N THR A 137 -23.62 -9.75 11.32
CA THR A 137 -24.39 -10.65 12.18
C THR A 137 -24.12 -10.43 13.67
N ILE A 138 -24.81 -11.20 14.50
CA ILE A 138 -24.56 -11.22 15.95
C ILE A 138 -23.12 -11.67 16.25
N PHE A 139 -22.49 -12.46 15.37
CA PHE A 139 -21.12 -12.90 15.58
C PHE A 139 -20.14 -11.72 15.58
N ASP A 140 -20.32 -10.74 14.70
CA ASP A 140 -19.52 -9.50 14.68
C ASP A 140 -19.68 -8.69 15.96
N LEU A 141 -20.90 -8.58 16.48
CA LEU A 141 -21.15 -7.95 17.78
C LEU A 141 -20.44 -8.68 18.93
N LEU A 142 -20.34 -10.01 18.88
CA LEU A 142 -19.60 -10.78 19.87
C LEU A 142 -18.09 -10.53 19.77
N LEU A 143 -17.54 -10.42 18.55
CA LEU A 143 -16.14 -10.05 18.33
C LEU A 143 -15.84 -8.64 18.87
N LEU A 144 -16.70 -7.66 18.59
CA LEU A 144 -16.60 -6.31 19.14
C LEU A 144 -16.60 -6.34 20.68
N ARG A 145 -17.51 -7.11 21.29
CA ARG A 145 -17.58 -7.25 22.75
C ARG A 145 -16.34 -7.90 23.35
N LYS A 146 -15.78 -8.93 22.69
CA LYS A 146 -14.52 -9.57 23.12
C LYS A 146 -13.37 -8.55 23.12
N HIS A 147 -13.24 -7.77 22.05
CA HIS A 147 -12.22 -6.72 21.94
C HIS A 147 -12.42 -5.61 22.99
N LEU A 148 -13.67 -5.21 23.26
CA LEU A 148 -14.00 -4.23 24.30
C LEU A 148 -13.59 -4.69 25.71
N LEU A 149 -13.70 -6.00 25.97
CA LEU A 149 -13.40 -6.59 27.27
C LEU A 149 -11.97 -7.15 27.37
N PHE A 150 -11.16 -6.97 26.32
CA PHE A 150 -9.81 -7.54 26.20
C PHE A 150 -9.77 -9.06 26.44
N LEU A 151 -10.81 -9.77 25.98
CA LEU A 151 -10.95 -11.22 26.15
C LEU A 151 -10.51 -11.95 24.89
N ASP A 152 -9.56 -12.87 25.04
CA ASP A 152 -9.18 -13.88 24.03
C ASP A 152 -9.07 -13.30 22.61
N LEU A 153 -8.11 -12.39 22.42
CA LEU A 153 -7.83 -11.69 21.16
C LEU A 153 -7.12 -12.59 20.13
N THR A 154 -7.36 -13.90 20.18
CA THR A 154 -6.84 -14.86 19.19
C THR A 154 -7.68 -14.89 17.92
N ASP A 155 -8.92 -14.36 17.99
CA ASP A 155 -9.78 -14.17 16.83
C ASP A 155 -9.15 -13.16 15.85
N THR A 156 -9.07 -13.52 14.57
CA THR A 156 -8.57 -12.63 13.53
C THR A 156 -9.65 -11.62 13.18
N VAL A 157 -9.45 -10.35 13.57
CA VAL A 157 -10.30 -9.23 13.16
C VAL A 157 -9.49 -8.31 12.26
N LYS A 158 -10.07 -7.94 11.11
CA LYS A 158 -9.47 -6.93 10.25
C LYS A 158 -9.80 -5.54 10.79
N LEU A 159 -8.75 -4.77 11.08
CA LEU A 159 -8.87 -3.44 11.68
C LEU A 159 -9.19 -2.37 10.66
N TRP A 160 -8.60 -2.53 9.48
CA TRP A 160 -8.71 -1.64 8.35
C TRP A 160 -8.90 -2.46 7.09
N HIS A 161 -9.82 -2.02 6.25
CA HIS A 161 -9.90 -2.40 4.85
C HIS A 161 -9.46 -1.21 4.00
N PHE A 162 -8.91 -1.49 2.83
CA PHE A 162 -8.48 -0.44 1.92
C PHE A 162 -9.01 -0.73 0.53
N VAL A 163 -9.64 0.26 -0.09
CA VAL A 163 -10.21 0.13 -1.43
C VAL A 163 -9.78 1.28 -2.32
N LYS A 164 -9.84 1.07 -3.64
CA LYS A 164 -9.60 2.15 -4.61
C LYS A 164 -10.77 3.12 -4.55
N ALA A 165 -10.50 4.42 -4.57
CA ALA A 165 -11.58 5.40 -4.61
C ALA A 165 -12.45 5.21 -5.86
N GLY A 166 -13.77 5.32 -5.69
CA GLY A 166 -14.75 5.20 -6.77
C GLY A 166 -15.25 3.78 -7.06
N CYS A 167 -14.79 2.75 -6.34
CA CYS A 167 -15.41 1.42 -6.38
C CYS A 167 -16.42 1.21 -5.24
N ASP A 168 -17.37 0.30 -5.46
CA ASP A 168 -18.38 -0.11 -4.48
C ASP A 168 -17.92 -1.38 -3.74
N PRO A 169 -17.58 -1.33 -2.45
CA PRO A 169 -16.97 -2.45 -1.74
C PRO A 169 -17.90 -3.65 -1.55
N ILE A 170 -19.22 -3.49 -1.70
CA ILE A 170 -20.17 -4.63 -1.66
C ILE A 170 -20.48 -5.19 -3.05
N ALA A 171 -19.95 -4.61 -4.13
CA ALA A 171 -20.10 -5.15 -5.49
C ALA A 171 -19.28 -6.44 -5.72
N GLY A 172 -18.57 -6.91 -4.69
CA GLY A 172 -17.76 -8.13 -4.70
C GLY A 172 -16.30 -7.89 -5.11
N PRO A 173 -15.41 -8.84 -4.81
CA PRO A 173 -13.97 -8.67 -4.93
C PRO A 173 -13.48 -8.48 -6.37
N ALA A 174 -14.25 -8.93 -7.37
CA ALA A 174 -13.92 -8.72 -8.78
C ALA A 174 -14.07 -7.24 -9.20
N ASN A 175 -14.94 -6.49 -8.52
CA ASN A 175 -15.25 -5.10 -8.84
C ASN A 175 -14.60 -4.11 -7.86
N CYS A 176 -14.46 -4.49 -6.59
CA CYS A 176 -13.85 -3.68 -5.54
C CYS A 176 -13.21 -4.61 -4.48
N PRO A 177 -11.93 -4.98 -4.65
CA PRO A 177 -11.20 -5.74 -3.63
C PRO A 177 -11.13 -4.96 -2.31
N LEU A 178 -11.42 -5.62 -1.18
CA LEU A 178 -11.39 -5.00 0.16
C LEU A 178 -9.98 -4.79 0.73
N ASP A 179 -8.98 -5.43 0.12
CA ASP A 179 -7.57 -5.20 0.39
C ASP A 179 -6.96 -4.63 -0.89
N TYR A 180 -6.61 -3.35 -0.85
CA TYR A 180 -6.10 -2.63 -2.01
C TYR A 180 -4.78 -3.25 -2.47
N VAL A 181 -4.77 -3.70 -3.72
CA VAL A 181 -3.58 -4.18 -4.41
C VAL A 181 -3.57 -3.56 -5.81
N GLU A 182 -2.55 -2.76 -6.09
CA GLU A 182 -2.34 -2.20 -7.43
C GLU A 182 -1.13 -2.86 -8.07
N THR A 183 -1.33 -3.51 -9.21
CA THR A 183 -0.26 -4.16 -9.97
C THR A 183 0.25 -3.21 -11.05
N PHE A 184 1.56 -3.05 -11.15
CA PHE A 184 2.19 -2.08 -12.05
C PHE A 184 3.56 -2.56 -12.55
N THR A 185 4.12 -1.86 -13.52
CA THR A 185 5.43 -2.13 -14.12
C THR A 185 6.26 -0.85 -14.15
N THR A 186 7.57 -0.95 -14.38
CA THR A 186 8.48 0.21 -14.25
C THR A 186 8.33 1.27 -15.34
N ASP A 187 7.64 0.96 -16.43
CA ASP A 187 7.24 1.90 -17.48
C ASP A 187 6.00 2.75 -17.10
N SER A 188 5.37 2.45 -15.97
CA SER A 188 4.20 3.18 -15.47
C SER A 188 4.58 4.20 -14.39
N THR A 189 4.00 5.40 -14.49
CA THR A 189 4.01 6.37 -13.39
C THR A 189 2.71 6.23 -12.60
N MET A 190 2.81 5.98 -11.30
CA MET A 190 1.64 5.84 -10.43
C MET A 190 1.38 7.16 -9.70
N THR A 191 0.74 8.11 -10.38
CA THR A 191 0.43 9.41 -9.79
C THR A 191 -1.06 9.57 -9.53
N GLY A 192 -1.41 10.36 -8.52
CA GLY A 192 -2.81 10.65 -8.18
C GLY A 192 -3.59 9.46 -7.62
N LEU A 193 -2.93 8.46 -7.02
CA LEU A 193 -3.62 7.34 -6.39
C LEU A 193 -4.53 7.86 -5.26
N GLN A 194 -5.77 7.38 -5.22
CA GLN A 194 -6.75 7.71 -4.18
C GLN A 194 -7.20 6.40 -3.53
N ILE A 195 -6.84 6.24 -2.25
CA ILE A 195 -7.10 5.04 -1.47
C ILE A 195 -8.06 5.40 -0.34
N ILE A 196 -9.14 4.64 -0.19
CA ILE A 196 -10.10 4.80 0.89
C ILE A 196 -9.84 3.74 1.95
N GLY A 197 -9.47 4.18 3.15
CA GLY A 197 -9.42 3.35 4.36
C GLY A 197 -10.81 3.25 4.99
N ILE A 198 -11.21 2.03 5.31
CA ILE A 198 -12.47 1.70 5.98
C ILE A 198 -12.13 1.09 7.33
N SER A 199 -12.73 1.61 8.40
CA SER A 199 -12.55 1.11 9.76
C SER A 199 -13.89 1.08 10.49
N ILE A 200 -13.96 0.38 11.62
CA ILE A 200 -15.18 0.36 12.45
C ILE A 200 -15.65 1.76 12.88
N SER A 201 -14.76 2.76 12.89
CA SER A 201 -15.12 4.15 13.19
C SER A 201 -16.04 4.79 12.14
N ASP A 202 -16.12 4.25 10.92
CA ASP A 202 -17.02 4.74 9.86
C ASP A 202 -18.51 4.53 10.18
N LEU A 203 -18.81 3.69 11.18
CA LEU A 203 -20.17 3.55 11.73
C LEU A 203 -20.62 4.77 12.54
N LEU A 204 -19.73 5.72 12.83
CA LEU A 204 -20.07 6.97 13.53
C LEU A 204 -20.50 8.10 12.58
N ASN A 205 -20.27 7.94 11.27
CA ASN A 205 -20.51 8.96 10.25
C ASN A 205 -21.87 8.81 9.56
#